data_AF-A0A0T9PW73-F1
#
_entry.id   AF-A0A0T9PW73-F1
#
_cell.length_a   1.000
_cell.length_b   1.000
_cell.length_c   1.000
_cell.angle_alpha   90.00
_cell.angle_beta   90.00
_cell.angle_gamma   90.00
#
_symmetry.space_group_name_H-M   'P 1'
#
loop_
_entity.id
_entity.type
_entity.pdbx_description
1 polymer ?
#
loop_
_entity_poly.entity_id
_entity_poly.type
_entity_poly.pdbx_seq_one_letter_code
_entity_poly.pdbx_strand_id
1 'polypeptide(L)'
;MPKITTMNFITANYGDFTYHRLDFSIDDHDFIMIFSEVLMLESGGTSNFSNEDVGFIIPADTYEVKFDRAENFHNDRFFELPTSQYSRLNYKGLMRLGCALNLLIMNHYQSFKPKLYLSVAVNTRLKLLYDRLSGHQNFNIPVEIKKNIGEGGRGYAIKTPRFYDIAA
;
A
#
# COMPACT_ATOMS: atom_id res chain seq x y z
N MET A 1 -17.50 -10.08 2.77
CA MET A 1 -16.57 -9.20 3.51
C MET A 1 -15.18 -9.82 3.45
N PRO A 2 -14.08 -9.06 3.54
CA PRO A 2 -12.76 -9.64 3.69
C PRO A 2 -12.72 -10.52 4.94
N LYS A 3 -12.05 -11.66 4.86
CA LYS A 3 -11.72 -12.47 6.02
C LYS A 3 -10.36 -12.01 6.51
N ILE A 4 -10.34 -11.38 7.68
CA ILE A 4 -9.12 -10.96 8.36
C ILE A 4 -9.11 -11.70 9.69
N THR A 5 -8.18 -12.63 9.85
CA THR A 5 -8.12 -13.50 11.04
C THR A 5 -7.70 -12.70 12.27
N THR A 6 -6.85 -11.68 12.10
CA THR A 6 -6.42 -10.77 13.15
C THR A 6 -6.08 -9.40 12.55
N MET A 7 -6.36 -8.32 13.30
CA MET A 7 -5.96 -6.96 12.94
C MET A 7 -4.58 -6.59 13.48
N ASN A 8 -3.88 -7.52 14.12
CA ASN A 8 -2.53 -7.27 14.64
C ASN A 8 -1.52 -7.39 13.51
N PHE A 9 -0.66 -6.39 13.39
CA PHE A 9 0.45 -6.43 12.45
C PHE A 9 1.57 -7.35 12.96
N ILE A 10 2.14 -8.12 12.05
CA ILE A 10 3.43 -8.77 12.26
C ILE A 10 4.49 -7.70 11.99
N THR A 11 5.20 -7.27 13.03
CA THR A 11 6.36 -6.38 12.89
C THR A 11 7.62 -7.22 12.78
N ALA A 12 8.41 -6.99 11.73
CA ALA A 12 9.65 -7.71 11.48
C ALA A 12 10.65 -6.82 10.75
N ASN A 13 11.90 -7.26 10.73
CA ASN A 13 13.00 -6.57 10.05
C ASN A 13 13.50 -7.39 8.87
N TYR A 14 13.86 -6.72 7.78
CA TYR A 14 14.55 -7.31 6.64
C TYR A 14 15.74 -6.42 6.28
N GLY A 15 16.95 -6.87 6.63
CA GLY A 15 18.12 -5.97 6.63
C GLY A 15 17.90 -4.81 7.59
N ASP A 16 18.07 -3.59 7.09
CA ASP A 16 17.93 -2.34 7.87
C ASP A 16 16.50 -1.77 7.88
N PHE A 17 15.55 -2.49 7.27
CA PHE A 17 14.16 -2.00 7.12
C PHE A 17 13.22 -2.71 8.08
N THR A 18 12.44 -1.92 8.83
CA THR A 18 11.28 -2.42 9.56
C THR A 18 10.08 -2.50 8.62
N TYR A 19 9.32 -3.58 8.68
CA TYR A 19 8.05 -3.68 7.98
C TYR A 19 6.94 -4.23 8.87
N HIS A 20 5.72 -3.81 8.55
CA HIS A 20 4.49 -4.30 9.16
C HIS A 20 3.70 -5.08 8.13
N ARG A 21 3.40 -6.33 8.45
CA ARG A 21 2.67 -7.25 7.57
C ARG A 21 1.32 -7.61 8.16
N LEU A 22 0.33 -7.76 7.28
CA LEU A 22 -0.95 -8.35 7.63
C LEU A 22 -1.49 -9.19 6.47
N ASP A 23 -2.05 -10.34 6.83
CA ASP A 23 -2.61 -11.32 5.89
C ASP A 23 -4.13 -11.27 5.90
N PHE A 24 -4.74 -11.32 4.71
CA PHE A 24 -6.19 -11.26 4.58
C PHE A 24 -6.64 -12.05 3.35
N SER A 25 -7.92 -12.41 3.32
CA SER A 25 -8.48 -13.17 2.20
C SER A 25 -9.74 -12.52 1.64
N ILE A 26 -9.91 -12.63 0.31
CA ILE A 26 -11.14 -12.30 -0.40
C ILE A 26 -11.60 -13.55 -1.16
N ASP A 27 -12.73 -14.11 -0.77
CA ASP A 27 -13.22 -15.40 -1.30
C ASP A 27 -12.17 -16.50 -1.08
N ASP A 28 -11.68 -17.13 -2.16
CA ASP A 28 -10.64 -18.15 -2.17
C ASP A 28 -9.24 -17.57 -2.45
N HIS A 29 -9.07 -16.24 -2.45
CA HIS A 29 -7.78 -15.58 -2.67
C HIS A 29 -7.18 -15.11 -1.36
N ASP A 30 -5.99 -15.60 -1.03
CA ASP A 30 -5.18 -15.12 0.09
C ASP A 30 -4.21 -14.05 -0.38
N PHE A 31 -4.12 -12.97 0.40
CA PHE A 31 -3.30 -11.81 0.14
C PHE A 31 -2.43 -11.47 1.33
N ILE A 32 -1.30 -10.84 1.04
CA ILE A 32 -0.39 -10.26 2.02
C ILE A 32 -0.25 -8.79 1.70
N MET A 33 -0.40 -7.94 2.71
CA MET A 33 -0.13 -6.51 2.64
C MET A 33 1.08 -6.18 3.52
N ILE A 34 2.01 -5.40 2.96
CA ILE A 34 3.25 -4.99 3.61
C ILE A 34 3.33 -3.47 3.58
N PHE A 35 3.64 -2.91 4.74
CA PHE A 35 3.98 -1.52 4.97
C PHE A 35 5.44 -1.49 5.39
N SER A 36 6.34 -1.11 4.49
CA SER A 36 7.77 -1.01 4.76
C SER A 36 8.13 0.42 5.09
N GLU A 37 8.83 0.66 6.19
CA GLU A 37 9.38 1.98 6.46
C GLU A 37 10.36 2.36 5.35
N VAL A 38 10.24 3.59 4.87
CA VAL A 38 11.07 4.10 3.78
C VAL A 38 12.39 4.62 4.34
N LEU A 39 13.51 4.11 3.80
CA LEU A 39 14.81 4.74 4.00
C LEU A 39 14.93 5.98 3.12
N MET A 40 15.24 7.09 3.79
CA MET A 40 15.50 8.37 3.14
C MET A 40 16.93 8.39 2.60
N LEU A 41 17.08 8.72 1.32
CA LEU A 41 18.39 8.87 0.68
C LEU A 41 18.98 10.25 0.99
N GLU A 42 20.32 10.36 1.03
CA GLU A 42 21.02 11.63 1.25
C GLU A 42 20.66 12.69 0.20
N SER A 43 20.39 12.27 -1.04
CA SER A 43 19.95 13.13 -2.14
C SER A 43 18.55 13.72 -1.96
N GLY A 44 17.83 13.33 -0.91
CA GLY A 44 16.41 13.61 -0.71
C GLY A 44 15.53 12.63 -1.48
N GLY A 45 14.53 12.10 -0.80
CA GLY A 45 13.59 11.11 -1.34
C GLY A 45 13.92 9.67 -0.96
N THR A 46 13.47 8.74 -1.79
CA THR A 46 13.44 7.30 -1.55
C THR A 46 14.03 6.56 -2.75
N SER A 47 14.20 5.24 -2.66
CA SER A 47 14.62 4.43 -3.81
C SER A 47 13.69 4.55 -5.03
N ASN A 48 12.41 4.90 -4.82
CA ASN A 48 11.39 4.90 -5.86
C ASN A 48 10.85 6.30 -6.19
N PHE A 49 11.11 7.30 -5.35
CA PHE A 49 10.54 8.64 -5.48
C PHE A 49 11.49 9.72 -5.01
N SER A 50 11.72 10.73 -5.85
CA SER A 50 12.32 12.00 -5.42
C SER A 50 11.28 12.96 -4.85
N ASN A 51 11.74 14.01 -4.15
CA ASN A 51 10.87 15.12 -3.72
C ASN A 51 10.24 15.84 -4.92
N GLU A 52 10.93 15.89 -6.06
CA GLU A 52 10.41 16.49 -7.29
C GLU A 52 9.26 15.66 -7.87
N ASP A 53 9.40 14.33 -7.90
CA ASP A 53 8.36 13.41 -8.38
C ASP A 53 7.05 13.60 -7.61
N VAL A 54 7.15 13.69 -6.28
CA VAL A 54 5.98 13.83 -5.42
C VAL A 54 5.54 15.29 -5.29
N GLY A 55 6.39 16.27 -5.64
CA GLY A 55 6.13 17.70 -5.57
C GLY A 55 6.04 18.25 -4.14
N PHE A 56 6.69 17.60 -3.18
CA PHE A 56 6.80 18.02 -1.78
C PHE A 56 7.98 17.29 -1.11
N ILE A 57 8.38 17.76 0.07
CA ILE A 57 9.42 17.08 0.86
C ILE A 57 8.81 15.82 1.48
N ILE A 58 9.36 14.66 1.17
CA ILE A 58 8.97 13.39 1.78
C ILE A 58 9.40 13.42 3.26
N PRO A 59 8.47 13.32 4.22
CA PRO A 59 8.80 13.41 5.64
C PRO A 59 9.34 12.07 6.18
N ALA A 60 9.87 12.10 7.40
CA ALA A 60 10.01 10.89 8.22
C ALA A 60 8.63 10.23 8.46
N ASP A 61 8.63 9.00 8.98
CA ASP A 61 7.43 8.18 9.17
C ASP A 61 6.65 7.96 7.85
N THR A 62 7.40 7.81 6.76
CA THR A 62 6.88 7.45 5.44
C THR A 62 6.98 5.94 5.24
N TYR A 63 5.90 5.34 4.72
CA TYR A 63 5.85 3.90 4.48
C TYR A 63 5.54 3.61 3.01
N GLU A 64 6.27 2.66 2.43
CA GLU A 64 5.92 2.08 1.14
C GLU A 64 4.90 0.96 1.35
N VAL A 65 3.81 1.00 0.57
CA VAL A 65 2.70 0.05 0.68
C VAL A 65 2.62 -0.81 -0.56
N LYS A 66 2.71 -2.12 -0.34
CA LYS A 66 2.55 -3.15 -1.37
C LYS A 66 1.60 -4.23 -0.88
N PHE A 67 0.85 -4.81 -1.80
CA PHE A 67 0.13 -6.04 -1.52
C PHE A 67 0.14 -6.94 -2.75
N ASP A 68 0.15 -8.23 -2.52
CA ASP A 68 0.06 -9.24 -3.56
C ASP A 68 -0.60 -10.51 -2.99
N ARG A 69 -0.85 -11.50 -3.85
CA ARG A 69 -1.29 -12.82 -3.39
C ARG A 69 -0.23 -13.46 -2.50
N ALA A 70 -0.68 -14.18 -1.47
CA ALA A 70 0.21 -14.90 -0.56
C ALA A 70 1.10 -15.91 -1.31
N GLU A 71 0.55 -16.57 -2.33
CA GLU A 71 1.29 -17.47 -3.21
C GLU A 71 2.48 -16.77 -3.89
N ASN A 72 2.29 -15.54 -4.38
CA ASN A 72 3.37 -14.80 -5.03
C ASN A 72 4.49 -14.50 -4.03
N PHE A 73 4.12 -14.00 -2.85
CA PHE A 73 5.07 -13.72 -1.77
C PHE A 73 5.86 -14.96 -1.32
N HIS A 74 5.20 -16.11 -1.17
CA HIS A 74 5.85 -17.33 -0.69
C HIS A 74 6.74 -18.03 -1.73
N ASN A 75 6.55 -17.72 -3.02
CA ASN A 75 7.31 -18.33 -4.11
C ASN A 75 8.30 -17.36 -4.77
N ASP A 76 8.59 -16.22 -4.14
CA ASP A 76 9.44 -15.14 -4.68
C ASP A 76 9.03 -14.71 -6.10
N ARG A 77 7.72 -14.68 -6.35
CA ARG A 77 7.10 -14.21 -7.58
C ARG A 77 6.49 -12.84 -7.35
N PHE A 78 6.40 -12.05 -8.40
CA PHE A 78 5.96 -10.67 -8.30
C PHE A 78 4.80 -10.41 -9.25
N PHE A 79 3.61 -10.26 -8.68
CA PHE A 79 2.39 -9.84 -9.39
C PHE A 79 1.99 -10.75 -10.56
N GLU A 80 2.32 -12.05 -10.47
CA GLU A 80 1.84 -13.04 -11.42
C GLU A 80 0.31 -13.16 -11.36
N LEU A 81 -0.31 -13.77 -12.37
CA LEU A 81 -1.75 -14.04 -12.37
C LEU A 81 -2.06 -15.32 -11.58
N PRO A 82 -3.25 -15.43 -10.96
CA PRO A 82 -3.57 -16.61 -10.18
C PRO A 82 -3.67 -17.83 -11.12
N THR A 83 -3.30 -19.01 -10.60
CA THR A 83 -3.49 -20.26 -11.33
C THR A 83 -4.98 -20.52 -11.59
N SER A 84 -5.30 -21.42 -12.52
CA SER A 84 -6.68 -21.74 -12.89
C SER A 84 -7.50 -22.39 -11.77
N GLN A 85 -6.88 -22.71 -10.63
CA GLN A 85 -7.53 -23.28 -9.45
C GLN A 85 -8.31 -22.23 -8.66
N TYR A 86 -7.94 -20.95 -8.79
CA TYR A 86 -8.63 -19.84 -8.13
C TYR A 86 -9.82 -19.36 -8.95
N SER A 87 -10.89 -18.98 -8.24
CA SER A 87 -12.02 -18.30 -8.83
C SER A 87 -11.60 -16.96 -9.46
N ARG A 88 -12.29 -16.51 -10.51
CA ARG A 88 -12.05 -15.15 -11.02
C ARG A 88 -12.66 -14.13 -10.06
N LEU A 89 -11.86 -13.21 -9.55
CA LEU A 89 -12.36 -12.05 -8.81
C LEU A 89 -13.25 -11.19 -9.72
N ASN A 90 -14.56 -11.36 -9.56
CA ASN A 90 -15.55 -10.54 -10.23
C ASN A 90 -15.56 -9.11 -9.65
N TYR A 91 -16.39 -8.22 -10.22
CA TYR A 91 -16.50 -6.83 -9.76
C TYR A 91 -16.75 -6.70 -8.26
N LYS A 92 -17.63 -7.54 -7.67
CA LYS A 92 -17.90 -7.53 -6.22
C LYS A 92 -16.69 -7.99 -5.41
N GLY A 93 -15.90 -8.95 -5.92
CA GLY A 93 -14.61 -9.34 -5.35
C GLY A 93 -13.62 -8.17 -5.32
N LEU A 94 -13.47 -7.46 -6.44
CA LEU A 94 -12.59 -6.29 -6.54
C LEU A 94 -13.01 -5.15 -5.59
N MET A 95 -14.31 -4.88 -5.45
CA MET A 95 -14.80 -3.88 -4.50
C MET A 95 -14.49 -4.28 -3.05
N ARG A 96 -14.65 -5.57 -2.69
CA ARG A 96 -14.28 -6.07 -1.36
C ARG A 96 -12.78 -6.00 -1.09
N LEU A 97 -11.95 -6.28 -2.10
CA LEU A 97 -10.50 -6.08 -2.02
C LEU A 97 -10.18 -4.61 -1.75
N GLY A 98 -10.82 -3.68 -2.46
CA GLY A 98 -10.69 -2.24 -2.19
C GLY A 98 -11.05 -1.84 -0.77
N CYS A 99 -12.19 -2.31 -0.26
CA CYS A 99 -12.59 -2.07 1.11
C CYS A 99 -11.59 -2.65 2.12
N ALA A 100 -11.04 -3.84 1.86
CA ALA A 100 -10.03 -4.45 2.72
C ALA A 100 -8.78 -3.57 2.78
N LEU A 101 -8.25 -3.12 1.64
CA LEU A 101 -7.07 -2.26 1.58
C LEU A 101 -7.27 -0.95 2.35
N ASN A 102 -8.43 -0.29 2.16
CA ASN A 102 -8.76 0.92 2.92
C ASN A 102 -8.77 0.65 4.43
N LEU A 103 -9.42 -0.44 4.86
CA LEU A 103 -9.48 -0.82 6.26
C LEU A 103 -8.08 -1.09 6.84
N LEU A 104 -7.22 -1.78 6.10
CA LEU A 104 -5.86 -2.11 6.54
C LEU A 104 -4.97 -0.88 6.62
N ILE A 105 -5.05 0.03 5.65
CA ILE A 105 -4.34 1.33 5.69
C ILE A 105 -4.81 2.16 6.90
N MET A 106 -6.11 2.14 7.20
CA MET A 106 -6.66 2.84 8.36
C MET A 106 -6.18 2.23 9.68
N ASN A 107 -6.17 0.91 9.79
CA ASN A 107 -5.65 0.20 10.95
C ASN A 107 -4.16 0.51 11.16
N HIS A 108 -3.36 0.43 10.09
CA HIS A 108 -1.94 0.81 10.14
C HIS A 108 -1.75 2.26 10.57
N TYR A 109 -2.58 3.18 10.05
CA TYR A 109 -2.54 4.58 10.43
C TYR A 109 -2.81 4.78 11.94
N GLN A 110 -3.78 4.04 12.49
CA GLN A 110 -4.12 4.11 13.90
C GLN A 110 -3.01 3.54 14.79
N SER A 111 -2.33 2.48 14.36
CA SER A 111 -1.27 1.82 15.12
C SER A 111 0.06 2.57 15.07
N PHE A 112 0.50 3.03 13.90
CA PHE A 112 1.88 3.50 13.68
C PHE A 112 2.00 4.98 13.34
N LYS A 113 0.88 5.70 13.19
CA LYS A 113 0.84 7.16 12.97
C LYS A 113 1.70 7.69 11.80
N PRO A 114 1.75 7.01 10.63
CA PRO A 114 2.54 7.46 9.50
C PRO A 114 2.05 8.80 8.95
N LYS A 115 3.00 9.60 8.45
CA LYS A 115 2.73 10.89 7.80
C LYS A 115 2.38 10.72 6.32
N LEU A 116 2.98 9.73 5.67
CA LEU A 116 2.85 9.53 4.24
C LEU A 116 2.88 8.03 3.91
N TYR A 117 2.02 7.62 2.98
CA TYR A 117 2.17 6.35 2.30
C TYR A 117 2.57 6.58 0.84
N LEU A 118 3.52 5.80 0.35
CA LEU A 118 3.94 5.75 -1.04
C LEU A 118 3.61 4.38 -1.62
N SER A 119 3.25 4.33 -2.90
CA SER A 119 3.05 3.05 -3.60
C SER A 119 3.34 3.21 -5.09
N VAL A 120 3.93 2.20 -5.71
CA VAL A 120 4.18 2.14 -7.16
C VAL A 120 3.47 0.93 -7.71
N ALA A 121 2.60 1.13 -8.70
CA ALA A 121 2.04 0.03 -9.45
C ALA A 121 3.10 -0.57 -10.38
N VAL A 122 3.43 -1.85 -10.20
CA VAL A 122 4.45 -2.54 -11.02
C VAL A 122 4.11 -2.58 -12.51
N ASN A 123 2.82 -2.55 -12.86
CA ASN A 123 2.35 -2.64 -14.24
C ASN A 123 1.04 -1.84 -14.45
N THR A 124 0.69 -1.61 -15.72
CA THR A 124 -0.49 -0.85 -16.13
C THR A 124 -1.80 -1.46 -15.62
N ARG A 125 -1.88 -2.79 -15.48
CA ARG A 125 -3.09 -3.45 -14.99
C ARG A 125 -3.33 -3.12 -13.51
N LEU A 126 -2.27 -3.16 -12.70
CA LEU A 126 -2.33 -2.79 -11.28
C LEU A 126 -2.60 -1.29 -11.12
N LYS A 127 -2.04 -0.45 -11.99
CA LYS A 127 -2.34 0.99 -12.07
C LYS A 127 -3.84 1.25 -12.25
N LEU A 128 -4.45 0.59 -13.23
CA LEU A 128 -5.88 0.74 -13.49
C LEU A 128 -6.74 0.28 -12.29
N LEU A 129 -6.29 -0.73 -11.55
CA LEU A 129 -6.95 -1.13 -10.31
C LEU A 129 -6.83 -0.03 -9.25
N TYR A 130 -5.61 0.47 -8.99
CA TYR A 130 -5.35 1.50 -7.98
C TYR A 130 -6.08 2.82 -8.31
N ASP A 131 -6.21 3.17 -9.58
CA ASP A 131 -7.00 4.32 -10.02
C ASP A 131 -8.49 4.19 -9.67
N ARG A 132 -9.06 3.00 -9.86
CA ARG A 132 -10.45 2.72 -9.47
C ARG A 132 -10.62 2.77 -7.95
N LEU A 133 -9.69 2.18 -7.20
CA LEU A 133 -9.73 2.16 -5.74
C LEU A 133 -9.61 3.57 -5.15
N SER A 134 -8.67 4.36 -5.64
CA SER A 134 -8.48 5.76 -5.22
C SER A 134 -9.60 6.71 -5.67
N GLY A 135 -10.53 6.27 -6.53
CA GLY A 135 -11.76 7.00 -6.85
C GLY A 135 -12.92 6.71 -5.88
N HIS A 136 -12.85 5.60 -5.12
CA HIS A 136 -13.88 5.17 -4.18
C HIS A 136 -13.33 5.22 -2.74
N GLN A 137 -12.88 6.41 -2.34
CA GLN A 137 -12.26 6.62 -1.03
C GLN A 137 -13.32 6.62 0.06
N ASN A 138 -13.24 5.64 0.96
CA ASN A 138 -14.03 5.59 2.19
C ASN A 138 -13.09 5.55 3.39
N PHE A 139 -12.14 6.50 3.45
CA PHE A 139 -11.30 6.68 4.63
C PHE A 139 -12.08 7.45 5.68
N ASN A 140 -11.97 7.02 6.95
CA ASN A 140 -12.62 7.70 8.08
C ASN A 140 -11.81 8.92 8.57
N ILE A 141 -10.78 9.32 7.84
CA ILE A 141 -9.93 10.47 8.10
C ILE A 141 -9.72 11.24 6.79
N PRO A 142 -9.47 12.56 6.83
CA PRO A 142 -9.13 13.30 5.64
C PRO A 142 -7.77 12.83 5.11
N VAL A 143 -7.76 12.27 3.91
CA VAL A 143 -6.53 11.90 3.19
C VAL A 143 -6.45 12.67 1.88
N GLU A 144 -5.24 13.04 1.48
CA GLU A 144 -4.97 13.58 0.15
C GLU A 144 -4.24 12.52 -0.67
N ILE A 145 -4.84 12.07 -1.77
CA ILE A 145 -4.21 11.12 -2.67
C ILE A 145 -3.72 11.83 -3.92
N LYS A 146 -2.39 11.92 -4.08
CA LYS A 146 -1.74 12.32 -5.32
C LYS A 146 -1.45 11.09 -6.16
N LYS A 147 -1.84 11.13 -7.43
CA LYS A 147 -1.68 10.04 -8.41
C LYS A 147 -0.74 10.48 -9.53
N ASN A 148 -0.33 9.54 -10.35
CA ASN A 148 0.44 9.78 -11.58
C ASN A 148 1.81 10.44 -11.29
N ILE A 149 2.45 10.01 -10.21
CA ILE A 149 3.78 10.47 -9.79
C ILE A 149 4.85 9.41 -10.06
N GLY A 150 6.11 9.81 -10.04
CA GLY A 150 7.25 8.94 -10.28
C GLY A 150 7.30 8.36 -11.69
N GLU A 151 8.20 7.38 -11.88
CA GLU A 151 8.50 6.85 -13.20
C GLU A 151 7.28 6.24 -13.90
N GLY A 152 7.02 6.69 -15.13
CA GLY A 152 5.89 6.25 -15.95
C GLY A 152 4.52 6.63 -15.40
N GLY A 153 4.45 7.54 -14.41
CA GLY A 153 3.21 8.00 -13.80
C GLY A 153 2.46 6.87 -13.09
N ARG A 154 3.19 5.88 -12.54
CA ARG A 154 2.58 4.70 -11.89
C ARG A 154 2.51 4.78 -10.38
N GLY A 155 3.02 5.87 -9.81
CA GLY A 155 3.08 6.09 -8.38
C GLY A 155 1.85 6.78 -7.80
N TYR A 156 1.73 6.61 -6.49
CA TYR A 156 0.71 7.17 -5.63
C TYR A 156 1.33 7.64 -4.32
N ALA A 157 0.84 8.76 -3.83
CA ALA A 157 1.16 9.28 -2.51
C ALA A 157 -0.15 9.54 -1.75
N ILE A 158 -0.26 9.01 -0.54
CA ILE A 158 -1.40 9.21 0.35
C ILE A 158 -0.89 9.98 1.56
N LYS A 159 -1.15 11.29 1.59
CA LYS A 159 -0.87 12.12 2.77
C LYS A 159 -1.95 11.87 3.80
N THR A 160 -1.53 11.54 5.01
CA THR A 160 -2.43 11.40 6.15
C THR A 160 -2.63 12.78 6.79
N PRO A 161 -3.58 12.94 7.75
CA PRO A 161 -3.70 14.19 8.51
C PRO A 161 -2.37 14.61 9.17
N ARG A 162 -1.53 13.63 9.54
CA ARG A 162 -0.25 13.85 10.21
C ARG A 162 0.86 14.34 9.29
N PHE A 163 0.64 14.35 7.98
CA PHE A 163 1.59 14.94 7.03
C PHE A 163 1.93 16.40 7.41
N TYR A 164 0.96 17.11 7.98
CA TYR A 164 1.08 18.50 8.39
C TYR A 164 1.53 18.67 9.84
N ASP A 165 1.74 17.58 10.58
CA ASP A 165 2.31 17.64 11.93
C ASP A 165 3.75 18.15 11.81
N ILE A 166 3.98 19.37 12.27
CA ILE A 166 5.31 19.97 12.39
C ILE A 166 6.13 19.06 13.32
N ALA A 167 7.35 18.71 12.93
CA ALA A 167 8.28 18.05 13.84
C ALA A 167 8.47 18.95 15.07
N ALA A 168 8.02 18.46 16.23
CA ALA A 168 8.24 19.13 17.51
C ALA A 168 9.73 19.11 17.88
#